data_AF-A0A816PA93-F1
#
_entry.id   AF-A0A816PA93-F1
#
_cell.length_a   1.000
_cell.length_b   1.000
_cell.length_c   1.000
_cell.angle_alpha   90.00
_cell.angle_beta   90.00
_cell.angle_gamma   90.00
#
_symmetry.space_group_name_H-M   'P 1'
#
loop_
_entity.id
_entity.type
_entity.pdbx_description
1 polymer ?
#
loop_
_entity_poly.entity_id
_entity_poly.type
_entity_poly.pdbx_seq_one_letter_code
_entity_poly.pdbx_strand_id
1 'polypeptide(L)' 'TIPSSNVVIAMAGIAKVFVGEIIEDALDIQRRENHIEHKPATPLEPKHLREAYRRINHRQYHCPQ' A
#
# COMPACT_ATOMS: atom_id res chain seq x y z
N THR A 1 -27.18 1.00 12.39
CA THR A 1 -26.64 0.56 13.70
C THR A 1 -25.15 0.78 13.68
N ILE A 2 -24.58 1.51 14.64
CA ILE A 2 -23.12 1.68 14.73
C ILE A 2 -22.52 0.30 15.04
N PRO A 3 -21.51 -0.18 14.29
CA PRO A 3 -20.89 -1.48 14.56
C PRO A 3 -20.28 -1.53 15.97
N SER A 4 -20.16 -2.72 16.53
CA SER A 4 -19.57 -2.90 17.86
C SER A 4 -18.10 -2.45 17.87
N SER A 5 -17.63 -1.99 19.03
CA SER A 5 -16.25 -1.51 19.20
C SER A 5 -15.21 -2.53 18.70
N ASN A 6 -15.46 -3.83 18.96
CA ASN A 6 -14.58 -4.91 18.50
C ASN A 6 -14.47 -4.96 16.97
N VAL A 7 -15.57 -4.73 16.25
CA VAL A 7 -15.57 -4.68 14.78
C VAL A 7 -14.80 -3.46 14.30
N VAL A 8 -14.97 -2.30 14.95
CA VAL A 8 -14.23 -1.09 14.61
C VAL A 8 -12.72 -1.27 14.82
N ILE A 9 -12.31 -1.90 15.92
CA ILE A 9 -10.89 -2.19 16.21
C ILE A 9 -10.32 -3.17 15.17
N ALA A 10 -11.06 -4.23 14.83
CA ALA A 10 -10.64 -5.19 13.82
C ALA A 10 -10.51 -4.52 12.44
N MET A 11 -11.48 -3.69 12.03
CA MET A 11 -11.43 -2.95 10.77
C MET A 11 -10.27 -1.94 10.74
N ALA A 12 -10.01 -1.24 11.84
CA ALA A 12 -8.87 -0.33 11.95
C ALA A 12 -7.54 -1.08 11.83
N GLY A 13 -7.44 -2.29 12.42
CA GLY A 13 -6.28 -3.16 12.28
C GLY A 13 -6.04 -3.58 10.82
N ILE A 14 -7.08 -4.06 10.14
CA ILE A 14 -7.00 -4.47 8.73
C ILE A 14 -6.64 -3.27 7.84
N ALA A 15 -7.29 -2.12 8.04
CA ALA A 15 -7.03 -0.91 7.27
C ALA A 15 -5.58 -0.42 7.45
N LYS A 16 -5.03 -0.51 8.67
CA LYS A 16 -3.63 -0.15 8.94
C LYS A 16 -2.64 -0.98 8.10
N VAL A 17 -2.85 -2.30 8.06
CA VAL A 17 -1.98 -3.20 7.29
C VAL A 17 -2.11 -2.91 5.80
N PHE A 18 -3.35 -2.81 5.30
CA PHE A 18 -3.64 -2.56 3.89
C PHE A 18 -3.03 -1.25 3.38
N VAL A 19 -3.20 -0.16 4.12
CA VAL A 19 -2.59 1.13 3.74
C VAL A 19 -1.07 1.06 3.82
N GLY A 20 -0.52 0.38 4.81
CA GLY A 20 0.93 0.16 4.95
C GLY A 20 1.53 -0.49 3.69
N GLU A 21 0.96 -1.60 3.25
CA GLU A 21 1.42 -2.33 2.05
C GLU A 21 1.38 -1.46 0.78
N ILE A 22 0.29 -0.72 0.57
CA ILE A 22 0.16 0.20 -0.59
C ILE A 22 1.26 1.26 -0.56
N ILE A 23 1.54 1.84 0.61
CA ILE A 23 2.51 2.92 0.74
C ILE A 23 3.95 2.40 0.59
N GLU A 24 4.27 1.22 1.10
CA GLU A 24 5.57 0.57 0.88
C GLU A 24 5.82 0.32 -0.60
N ASP A 25 4.84 -0.25 -1.32
CA ASP A 25 4.94 -0.47 -2.77
C ASP A 25 5.04 0.86 -3.55
N ALA A 26 4.31 1.89 -3.13
CA ALA A 26 4.38 3.23 -3.75
C ALA A 26 5.76 3.89 -3.56
N LEU A 27 6.36 3.74 -2.38
CA LEU A 27 7.72 4.20 -2.10
C LEU A 27 8.74 3.44 -2.94
N ASP A 28 8.57 2.14 -3.12
CA ASP A 28 9.44 1.33 -3.99
C ASP A 28 9.36 1.73 -5.46
N ILE A 29 8.16 2.06 -5.96
CA ILE A 29 7.99 2.61 -7.32
C ILE A 29 8.74 3.93 -7.45
N GLN A 30 8.58 4.85 -6.49
CA GLN A 30 9.28 6.13 -6.49
C GLN A 30 10.80 5.96 -6.47
N ARG A 31 11.34 5.08 -5.61
CA ARG A 31 12.79 4.83 -5.52
C ARG A 31 13.35 4.33 -6.85
N ARG A 32 12.64 3.40 -7.50
CA ARG A 32 13.01 2.85 -8.81
C ARG A 32 12.95 3.90 -9.91
N GLU A 33 11.87 4.69 -9.98
CA GLU A 33 11.72 5.74 -11.00
C GLU A 33 12.81 6.81 -10.93
N ASN A 34 13.21 7.19 -9.71
CA ASN A 34 14.19 8.26 -9.56
C ASN A 34 15.65 7.75 -9.52
N HIS A 35 15.87 6.43 -9.47
CA HIS A 35 17.19 5.81 -9.22
C HIS A 35 17.85 6.32 -7.94
N ILE A 36 17.05 6.55 -6.89
CA ILE A 36 17.51 7.14 -5.64
C ILE A 36 17.33 6.12 -4.52
N GLU A 37 18.40 5.44 -4.13
CA GLU A 37 18.35 4.38 -3.12
C GLU A 37 18.57 4.89 -1.68
N HIS A 38 19.04 6.13 -1.48
CA HIS A 38 19.46 6.63 -0.15
C HIS A 38 19.08 8.09 0.16
N LYS A 39 18.05 8.65 -0.49
CA LYS A 39 17.59 10.01 -0.21
C LYS A 39 16.26 9.97 0.56
N PRO A 40 15.95 10.99 1.39
CA PRO A 40 14.62 11.14 1.96
C PRO A 40 13.54 11.00 0.88
N ALA A 41 12.50 10.22 1.20
CA ALA A 41 11.36 10.03 0.32
C ALA A 41 10.78 11.39 -0.08
N THR A 42 10.60 11.60 -1.37
CA THR A 42 9.90 12.79 -1.86
C THR A 42 8.39 12.55 -1.72
N PRO A 43 7.55 13.60 -1.73
CA PRO A 43 6.11 13.40 -1.67
C PRO A 43 5.62 12.40 -2.72
N LEU A 44 4.79 11.45 -2.31
CA LEU A 44 4.22 10.47 -3.23
C LEU A 44 3.24 11.17 -4.19
N GLU A 45 3.56 11.13 -5.47
CA GLU A 45 2.62 11.54 -6.52
C GLU A 45 1.49 10.50 -6.72
N PRO A 46 0.29 10.91 -7.17
CA PRO A 46 -0.83 10.00 -7.41
C PRO A 46 -0.52 8.83 -8.36
N LYS A 47 0.45 9.00 -9.28
CA LYS A 47 0.89 7.94 -10.19
C LYS A 47 1.51 6.75 -9.44
N HIS A 48 2.25 7.01 -8.35
CA HIS A 48 2.88 5.95 -7.56
C HIS A 48 1.84 5.12 -6.82
N LEU A 49 0.82 5.76 -6.21
CA LEU A 49 -0.27 5.03 -5.55
C LEU A 49 -1.10 4.20 -6.53
N ARG A 50 -1.40 4.73 -7.72
CA ARG A 50 -2.13 3.99 -8.75
C ARG A 50 -1.38 2.75 -9.20
N GLU A 51 -0.08 2.88 -9.42
CA GLU A 51 0.77 1.75 -9.82
C GLU A 51 0.96 0.75 -8.66
N ALA A 52 1.09 1.22 -7.42
CA ALA A 52 1.14 0.35 -6.23
C ALA A 52 -0.14 -0.47 -6.08
N TYR A 53 -1.30 0.18 -6.17
CA TYR A 53 -2.60 -0.50 -6.12
C TYR A 53 -2.77 -1.54 -7.24
N ARG A 54 -2.32 -1.20 -8.45
CA ARG A 54 -2.31 -2.15 -9.58
C ARG A 54 -1.47 -3.39 -9.25
N ARG A 55 -0.25 -3.22 -8.72
CA ARG A 55 0.65 -4.33 -8.35
C ARG A 55 0.07 -5.21 -7.26
N ILE A 56 -0.48 -4.62 -6.20
CA ILE A 56 -1.09 -5.37 -5.10
C ILE A 56 -2.23 -6.25 -5.60
N ASN A 57 -3.12 -5.71 -6.42
CA ASN A 57 -4.20 -6.51 -7.00
C ASN A 57 -3.64 -7.68 -7.83
N HIS A 58 -2.62 -7.47 -8.66
CA HIS A 58 -2.00 -8.57 -9.42
C HIS A 58 -1.31 -9.63 -8.55
N ARG A 59 -0.71 -9.26 -7.40
CA ARG A 59 -0.09 -10.22 -6.47
C ARG A 59 -1.14 -11.07 -5.75
N GLN A 60 -2.27 -10.47 -5.38
CA GLN A 60 -3.38 -11.17 -4.70
C GLN A 60 -4.07 -12.21 -5.59
N TYR A 61 -4.00 -12.08 -6.92
CA TYR A 61 -4.51 -13.08 -7.87
C TYR A 61 -3.51 -14.19 -8.22
N HIS A 62 -2.31 -14.19 -7.63
CA HIS A 62 -1.34 -15.27 -7.87
C HIS A 62 -1.59 -16.42 -6.88
N CYS A 63 -2.51 -17.33 -7.23
CA CYS A 63 -2.47 -18.68 -6.68
C CYS A 63 -1.14 -19.33 -7.12
N PRO A 64 -0.27 -19.82 -6.22
CA PRO A 64 0.77 -20.76 -6.62
C PRO A 64 0.05 -22.01 -7.15
N GLN A 65 0.33 -22.37 -8.40
CA GLN A 65 -0.01 -23.67 -8.97
C GLN A 65 0.93 -24.73 -8.42
#